data_AF-A0A0R2A990-F1
#
_entry.id   AF-A0A0R2A990-F1
#
_cell.length_a   1.000
_cell.length_b   1.000
_cell.length_c   1.000
_cell.angle_alpha   90.00
_cell.angle_beta   90.00
_cell.angle_gamma   90.00
#
_symmetry.space_group_name_H-M   'P 1'
#
loop_
_entity.id
_entity.type
_entity.pdbx_description
1 polymer ?
#
loop_
_entity_poly.entity_id
_entity_poly.type
_entity_poly.pdbx_seq_one_letter_code
_entity_poly.pdbx_strand_id
1 'polypeptide(L)'
;MENNSYIHKLTRQLSQLSDSERDDVIDFYSEYIMDANLTTEDEIVQKLGTPKQLARKILADYSIRAIDAEDQQTPNQKSEPRSKRNIRMIWLVILALMASPIAIPLLLALIAVLFAFMVAIAGVIIGTIVGVIAIAVAGIACIIGGLLISPTSIATCVFFIGIGLSAIGIMLVVAPLGYLIIKVLLEMAANFTRWLYQRFSKPRQQPKED
;
A
#
# COMPACT_ATOMS: atom_id res chain seq x y z
N MET A 1 -3.26 -60.63 14.96
CA MET A 1 -4.28 -59.85 14.21
C MET A 1 -5.16 -59.00 15.14
N GLU A 2 -4.70 -58.64 16.35
CA GLU A 2 -5.55 -57.97 17.35
C GLU A 2 -5.54 -56.43 17.25
N ASN A 3 -4.44 -55.83 16.80
CA ASN A 3 -4.35 -54.37 16.61
C ASN A 3 -5.44 -53.82 15.67
N ASN A 4 -5.85 -54.62 14.68
CA ASN A 4 -6.92 -54.27 13.75
C ASN A 4 -8.30 -54.17 14.47
N SER A 5 -8.53 -54.98 15.51
CA SER A 5 -9.74 -54.93 16.34
C SER A 5 -9.83 -53.61 17.11
N TYR A 6 -8.72 -53.14 17.72
CA TYR A 6 -8.69 -51.88 18.47
C TYR A 6 -8.95 -50.67 17.56
N ILE A 7 -8.24 -50.59 16.43
CA ILE A 7 -8.38 -49.50 15.45
C ILE A 7 -9.78 -49.46 14.85
N HIS A 8 -10.37 -50.62 14.53
CA HIS A 8 -11.75 -50.68 14.04
C HIS A 8 -12.76 -50.16 15.08
N LYS A 9 -12.58 -50.50 16.37
CA LYS A 9 -13.41 -49.97 17.45
C LYS A 9 -13.23 -48.46 17.62
N LEU A 10 -12.01 -47.94 17.50
CA LEU A 10 -11.70 -46.51 17.56
C LEU A 10 -12.38 -45.75 16.41
N THR A 11 -12.25 -46.26 15.18
CA THR A 11 -12.86 -45.68 13.98
C THR A 11 -14.37 -45.49 14.12
N ARG A 12 -15.07 -46.49 14.68
CA ARG A 12 -16.52 -46.40 14.91
C ARG A 12 -16.90 -45.33 15.93
N GLN A 13 -16.05 -45.06 16.93
CA GLN A 13 -16.29 -44.04 17.95
C GLN A 13 -15.97 -42.62 17.46
N LEU A 14 -15.18 -42.49 16.39
CA LEU A 14 -14.81 -41.22 15.74
C LEU A 14 -15.75 -40.82 14.58
N SER A 15 -16.95 -41.40 14.51
CA SER A 15 -17.94 -41.11 13.45
C SER A 15 -18.47 -39.67 13.45
N GLN A 16 -18.19 -38.89 14.50
CA GLN A 16 -18.54 -37.47 14.58
C GLN A 16 -17.57 -36.54 13.83
N LEU A 17 -16.36 -37.02 13.50
CA LEU A 17 -15.42 -36.27 12.66
C LEU A 17 -15.74 -36.45 11.18
N SER A 18 -15.29 -35.51 10.36
CA SER A 18 -15.31 -35.68 8.90
C SER A 18 -14.44 -36.86 8.47
N ASP A 19 -14.73 -37.45 7.31
CA ASP A 19 -14.02 -38.64 6.83
C ASP A 19 -12.50 -38.40 6.74
N SER A 20 -12.07 -37.23 6.26
CA SER A 20 -10.65 -36.87 6.18
C SER A 20 -9.96 -36.75 7.54
N GLU A 21 -10.62 -36.12 8.53
CA GLU A 21 -10.03 -35.95 9.87
C GLU A 21 -9.98 -37.27 10.62
N ARG A 22 -10.97 -38.15 10.39
CA ARG A 22 -10.99 -39.48 10.95
C ARG A 22 -9.85 -40.32 10.40
N ASP A 23 -9.63 -40.28 9.08
CA ASP A 23 -8.54 -41.03 8.43
C ASP A 23 -7.17 -40.56 8.94
N ASP A 24 -6.94 -39.25 9.04
CA ASP A 24 -5.70 -38.67 9.60
C ASP A 24 -5.40 -39.18 11.03
N VAL A 25 -6.44 -39.26 11.87
CA VAL A 25 -6.33 -39.75 13.25
C VAL A 25 -6.03 -41.24 13.28
N ILE A 26 -6.70 -42.04 12.44
CA ILE A 26 -6.50 -43.48 12.39
C ILE A 26 -5.10 -43.83 11.89
N ASP A 27 -4.59 -43.12 10.88
CA ASP A 27 -3.24 -43.32 10.36
C ASP A 27 -2.19 -43.02 11.44
N PHE A 28 -2.33 -41.90 12.15
CA PHE A 28 -1.41 -41.51 13.23
C PHE A 28 -1.32 -42.58 14.34
N TYR A 29 -2.46 -43.08 14.82
CA TYR A 29 -2.45 -44.09 15.89
C TYR A 29 -2.05 -45.48 15.38
N SER A 30 -2.28 -45.78 14.11
CA SER A 30 -1.82 -47.03 13.49
C SER A 30 -0.30 -47.05 13.36
N GLU A 31 0.31 -45.94 12.96
CA GLU A 31 1.77 -45.77 12.92
C GLU A 31 2.36 -45.85 14.34
N TYR A 32 1.76 -45.19 15.32
CA TYR A 32 2.21 -45.24 16.71
C TYR A 32 2.19 -46.66 17.30
N ILE A 33 1.13 -47.44 17.06
CA ILE A 33 1.03 -48.83 17.54
C ILE A 33 2.11 -49.70 16.89
N MET A 34 2.43 -49.44 15.63
CA MET A 34 3.47 -50.15 14.87
C MET A 34 4.87 -49.82 15.38
N ASP A 35 5.19 -48.54 15.56
CA ASP A 35 6.49 -48.05 16.06
C ASP A 35 6.74 -48.47 17.52
N ALA A 36 5.70 -48.42 18.35
CA ALA A 36 5.76 -48.89 19.73
C ALA A 36 5.73 -50.43 19.86
N ASN A 37 5.63 -51.15 18.74
CA ASN A 37 5.61 -52.61 18.65
C ASN A 37 4.57 -53.27 19.58
N LEU A 38 3.43 -52.60 19.78
CA LEU A 38 2.32 -53.09 20.61
C LEU A 38 1.58 -54.16 19.81
N THR A 39 1.54 -55.39 20.31
CA THR A 39 1.07 -56.54 19.52
C THR A 39 -0.26 -57.10 20.03
N THR A 40 -0.60 -56.80 21.29
CA THR A 40 -1.79 -57.28 21.99
C THR A 40 -2.74 -56.15 22.31
N GLU A 41 -4.07 -56.38 22.26
CA GLU A 41 -5.07 -55.35 22.57
C GLU A 41 -4.88 -54.78 24.00
N ASP A 42 -4.46 -55.59 24.96
CA ASP A 42 -4.19 -55.16 26.34
C ASP A 42 -3.02 -54.18 26.46
N GLU A 43 -1.94 -54.36 25.68
CA GLU A 43 -0.79 -53.45 25.66
C GLU A 43 -1.19 -52.08 25.08
N ILE A 44 -2.02 -52.11 24.04
CA ILE A 44 -2.58 -50.91 23.42
C ILE A 44 -3.49 -50.18 24.42
N VAL A 45 -4.36 -50.90 25.12
CA VAL A 45 -5.24 -50.31 26.15
C VAL A 45 -4.44 -49.74 27.32
N GLN A 46 -3.34 -50.38 27.72
CA GLN A 46 -2.48 -49.88 28.81
C GLN A 46 -1.79 -48.56 28.43
N LYS A 47 -1.39 -48.39 27.17
CA LYS A 47 -0.65 -47.21 26.69
C LYS A 47 -1.55 -46.07 26.21
N LEU A 48 -2.61 -46.40 25.46
CA LEU A 48 -3.50 -45.43 24.80
C LEU A 48 -4.87 -45.30 25.49
N GLY A 49 -5.19 -46.20 26.42
CA GLY A 49 -6.50 -46.28 27.06
C GLY A 49 -7.49 -47.10 26.24
N THR A 50 -8.73 -47.21 26.71
CA THR A 50 -9.77 -47.91 25.95
C THR A 50 -10.14 -47.12 24.68
N PRO A 51 -10.59 -47.77 23.59
CA PRO A 51 -10.95 -47.07 22.34
C PRO A 51 -11.96 -45.93 22.55
N LYS A 52 -12.88 -46.12 23.52
CA LYS A 52 -13.89 -45.13 23.89
C LYS A 52 -13.32 -43.91 24.63
N GLN A 53 -12.32 -44.12 25.49
CA GLN A 53 -11.66 -43.02 26.22
C GLN A 53 -10.81 -42.18 25.26
N LEU A 54 -10.04 -42.85 24.40
CA LEU A 54 -9.22 -42.18 23.41
C LEU A 54 -10.07 -41.36 22.44
N ALA A 55 -11.15 -41.94 21.91
CA ALA A 55 -12.08 -41.23 21.02
C ALA A 55 -12.66 -39.95 21.65
N ARG A 56 -13.08 -40.01 22.93
CA ARG A 56 -13.61 -38.84 23.65
C ARG A 56 -12.57 -37.73 23.82
N LYS A 57 -11.31 -38.10 24.09
CA LYS A 57 -10.22 -37.13 24.22
C LYS A 57 -9.94 -36.44 22.89
N ILE A 58 -9.91 -37.20 21.79
CA ILE A 58 -9.71 -36.67 20.45
C ILE A 58 -10.86 -35.74 20.07
N LEU A 59 -12.10 -36.16 20.25
CA LEU A 59 -13.29 -35.34 19.95
C LEU A 59 -13.29 -34.03 20.74
N ALA A 60 -12.89 -34.06 22.02
CA ALA A 60 -12.78 -32.86 22.84
C ALA A 60 -11.71 -31.89 22.30
N ASP A 61 -10.52 -32.38 21.94
CA ASP A 61 -9.43 -31.57 21.40
C ASP A 61 -9.82 -30.92 20.06
N TYR A 62 -10.47 -31.68 19.17
CA TYR A 62 -11.01 -31.16 17.91
C TYR A 62 -12.11 -30.12 18.13
N SER A 63 -12.98 -30.30 19.13
CA SER A 63 -14.03 -29.33 19.45
C SER A 63 -13.47 -28.01 19.98
N ILE A 64 -12.40 -28.05 20.78
CA ILE A 64 -11.74 -26.84 21.31
C ILE A 64 -11.07 -26.07 20.16
N ARG A 65 -10.38 -26.77 19.24
CA ARG A 65 -9.80 -26.17 18.03
C ARG A 65 -10.84 -25.54 17.10
N ALA A 66 -12.06 -26.06 17.07
CA ALA A 66 -13.15 -25.46 16.31
C ALA A 66 -13.67 -24.17 16.95
N ILE A 67 -13.73 -24.11 18.28
CA ILE A 67 -14.19 -22.93 19.05
C ILE A 67 -13.14 -21.80 18.98
N ASP A 68 -11.84 -22.10 19.11
CA ASP A 68 -10.77 -21.10 18.99
C ASP A 68 -10.69 -20.47 17.58
N ALA A 69 -11.24 -21.15 16.57
CA ALA A 69 -11.33 -20.65 15.19
C ALA A 69 -12.56 -19.74 14.94
N GLU A 70 -13.50 -19.64 15.89
CA GLU A 70 -14.67 -18.76 15.81
C GLU A 70 -14.37 -17.34 16.33
N ASP A 71 -13.44 -17.17 17.27
CA ASP A 71 -13.06 -15.86 17.84
C ASP A 71 -12.21 -14.97 16.91
N GLN A 72 -11.83 -15.45 15.72
CA GLN A 72 -11.02 -14.71 14.73
C GLN A 72 -11.70 -14.53 13.37
N GLN A 73 -13.03 -14.42 13.32
CA GLN A 73 -13.73 -14.22 12.06
C GLN A 73 -13.93 -12.74 11.71
N THR A 74 -13.00 -12.22 10.89
CA THR A 74 -13.41 -11.32 9.79
C THR A 74 -14.31 -12.11 8.82
N PRO A 75 -15.43 -11.56 8.34
CA PRO A 75 -16.55 -12.35 7.80
C PRO A 75 -16.35 -12.79 6.34
N ASN A 76 -15.18 -13.31 5.97
CA ASN A 76 -14.99 -13.93 4.67
C ASN A 76 -13.79 -14.88 4.59
N GLN A 77 -13.74 -15.92 5.42
CA GLN A 77 -12.88 -17.05 5.11
C GLN A 77 -13.44 -18.35 5.67
N LYS A 78 -14.34 -18.96 4.88
CA LYS A 78 -14.50 -20.41 4.89
C LYS A 78 -13.11 -21.03 4.75
N SER A 79 -12.79 -21.92 5.67
CA SER A 79 -11.66 -22.84 5.64
C SER A 79 -11.63 -23.56 4.29
N GLU A 80 -10.85 -23.01 3.37
CA GLU A 80 -10.60 -23.67 2.10
C GLU A 80 -9.51 -24.72 2.29
N PRO A 81 -9.65 -25.91 1.67
CA PRO A 81 -8.65 -26.98 1.76
C PRO A 81 -7.28 -26.44 1.31
N ARG A 82 -6.18 -26.91 1.92
CA ARG A 82 -4.78 -26.44 1.67
C ARG A 82 -4.46 -26.21 0.18
N SER A 83 -5.07 -26.99 -0.72
CA SER A 83 -5.04 -26.80 -2.18
C SER A 83 -5.44 -25.40 -2.67
N LYS A 84 -6.55 -24.84 -2.18
CA LYS A 84 -7.04 -23.54 -2.67
C LYS A 84 -6.26 -22.34 -2.11
N ARG A 85 -5.61 -22.48 -0.95
CA ARG A 85 -4.64 -21.48 -0.45
C ARG A 85 -3.43 -21.39 -1.37
N ASN A 86 -2.93 -22.54 -1.86
CA ASN A 86 -1.83 -22.58 -2.83
C ASN A 86 -2.26 -22.00 -4.18
N ILE A 87 -3.48 -22.29 -4.64
CA ILE A 87 -4.04 -21.69 -5.87
C ILE A 87 -4.22 -20.18 -5.72
N ARG A 88 -4.70 -19.68 -4.56
CA ARG A 88 -4.75 -18.24 -4.28
C ARG A 88 -3.38 -17.58 -4.29
N MET A 89 -2.35 -18.21 -3.71
CA MET A 89 -0.98 -17.71 -3.78
C MET A 89 -0.44 -17.69 -5.21
N ILE A 90 -0.64 -18.77 -5.98
CA ILE A 90 -0.23 -18.84 -7.39
C ILE A 90 -0.97 -17.78 -8.21
N TRP A 91 -2.26 -17.57 -7.95
CA TRP A 91 -3.07 -16.54 -8.59
C TRP A 91 -2.57 -15.13 -8.24
N LEU A 92 -2.22 -14.87 -6.97
CA LEU A 92 -1.61 -13.61 -6.56
C LEU A 92 -0.22 -13.40 -7.18
N VAL A 93 0.58 -14.46 -7.32
CA VAL A 93 1.91 -14.40 -7.97
C VAL A 93 1.78 -14.09 -9.45
N ILE A 94 0.83 -14.73 -10.16
CA ILE A 94 0.54 -14.44 -11.57
C ILE A 94 0.01 -13.00 -11.74
N LEU A 95 -0.89 -12.57 -10.85
CA LEU A 95 -1.41 -11.21 -10.84
C LEU A 95 -0.29 -10.18 -10.56
N ALA A 96 0.62 -10.50 -9.64
CA ALA A 96 1.79 -9.68 -9.34
C ALA A 96 2.79 -9.64 -10.52
N LEU A 97 2.99 -10.75 -11.23
CA LEU A 97 3.82 -10.81 -12.45
C LEU A 97 3.22 -10.00 -13.60
N MET A 98 1.89 -10.00 -13.77
CA MET A 98 1.19 -9.16 -14.75
C MET A 98 1.14 -7.68 -14.34
N ALA A 99 1.08 -7.38 -13.04
CA ALA A 99 1.16 -6.01 -12.51
C ALA A 99 2.60 -5.47 -12.46
N SER A 100 3.61 -6.34 -12.37
CA SER A 100 5.04 -6.02 -12.32
C SER A 100 5.50 -5.10 -13.47
N PRO A 101 5.16 -5.35 -14.76
CA PRO A 101 5.55 -4.46 -15.85
C PRO A 101 4.88 -3.09 -15.79
N ILE A 102 3.78 -2.93 -15.03
CA ILE A 102 3.08 -1.65 -14.82
C ILE A 102 3.56 -0.95 -13.54
N ALA A 103 3.95 -1.71 -12.51
CA ALA A 103 4.39 -1.16 -11.24
C ALA A 103 5.68 -0.33 -11.37
N ILE A 104 6.65 -0.82 -12.16
CA ILE A 104 7.92 -0.12 -12.40
C ILE A 104 7.73 1.22 -13.13
N PRO A 105 7.05 1.30 -14.30
CA PRO A 105 6.84 2.57 -14.98
C PRO A 105 5.95 3.51 -14.16
N LEU A 106 4.99 2.99 -13.38
CA LEU A 106 4.16 3.81 -12.50
C LEU A 106 4.99 4.46 -11.38
N LEU A 107 5.92 3.72 -10.77
CA LEU A 107 6.83 4.24 -9.76
C LEU A 107 7.78 5.30 -10.36
N LEU A 108 8.33 5.02 -11.54
CA LEU A 108 9.20 5.96 -12.25
C LEU A 108 8.44 7.25 -12.60
N ALA A 109 7.20 7.14 -13.09
CA ALA A 109 6.35 8.28 -13.38
C ALA A 109 6.07 9.12 -12.13
N LEU A 110 5.79 8.49 -10.99
CA LEU A 110 5.58 9.19 -9.72
C LEU A 110 6.82 9.98 -9.29
N ILE A 111 8.01 9.37 -9.38
CA ILE A 111 9.28 10.04 -9.07
C ILE A 111 9.53 11.20 -10.04
N ALA A 112 9.29 10.99 -11.33
CA ALA A 112 9.46 12.02 -12.36
C ALA A 112 8.53 13.23 -12.12
N VAL A 113 7.28 13.00 -11.74
CA VAL A 113 6.32 14.07 -11.40
C VAL A 113 6.79 14.85 -10.18
N LEU A 114 7.27 14.17 -9.13
CA LEU A 114 7.78 14.82 -7.93
C LEU A 114 9.02 15.67 -8.24
N PHE A 115 9.93 15.13 -9.05
CA PHE A 115 11.12 15.85 -9.50
C PHE A 115 10.78 17.06 -10.36
N ALA A 116 9.86 16.91 -11.33
CA ALA A 116 9.39 18.00 -12.18
C ALA A 116 8.77 19.13 -11.35
N PHE A 117 8.00 18.79 -10.31
CA PHE A 117 7.43 19.77 -9.39
C PHE A 117 8.51 20.54 -8.62
N MET A 118 9.55 19.86 -8.14
CA MET A 118 10.71 20.49 -7.50
C MET A 118 11.43 21.47 -8.44
N VAL A 119 11.71 21.03 -9.68
CA VAL A 119 12.37 21.84 -10.70
C VAL A 119 11.50 23.04 -11.09
N ALA A 120 10.18 22.87 -11.21
CA ALA A 120 9.26 23.96 -11.52
C ALA A 120 9.29 25.04 -10.44
N ILE A 121 9.24 24.68 -9.16
CA ILE A 121 9.33 25.64 -8.05
C ILE A 121 10.68 26.36 -8.08
N ALA A 122 11.77 25.62 -8.21
CA ALA A 122 13.11 26.20 -8.26
C ALA A 122 13.27 27.16 -9.46
N GLY A 123 12.77 26.76 -10.64
CA GLY A 123 12.80 27.57 -11.86
C GLY A 123 12.00 28.87 -11.72
N VAL A 124 10.82 28.82 -11.09
CA VAL A 124 10.02 30.03 -10.82
C VAL A 124 10.76 30.96 -9.85
N ILE A 125 11.33 30.44 -8.77
CA ILE A 125 12.08 31.25 -7.79
C ILE A 125 13.28 31.93 -8.46
N ILE A 126 14.12 31.13 -9.14
CA ILE A 126 15.32 31.64 -9.82
C ILE A 126 14.93 32.61 -10.92
N GLY A 127 13.93 32.28 -11.75
CA GLY A 127 13.46 33.13 -12.83
C GLY A 127 12.94 34.48 -12.33
N THR A 128 12.21 34.48 -11.20
CA THR A 128 11.73 35.73 -10.59
C THR A 128 12.89 36.58 -10.06
N ILE A 129 13.86 35.97 -9.37
CA ILE A 129 15.05 36.67 -8.84
C ILE A 129 15.90 37.25 -9.98
N VAL A 130 16.23 36.43 -10.98
CA VAL A 130 17.04 36.84 -12.14
C VAL A 130 16.30 37.91 -12.93
N GLY A 131 14.99 37.78 -13.12
CA GLY A 131 14.16 38.78 -13.78
C GLY A 131 14.20 40.13 -13.09
N VAL A 132 14.06 40.16 -11.76
CA VAL A 132 14.17 41.39 -10.96
C VAL A 132 15.56 42.03 -11.11
N ILE A 133 16.63 41.23 -10.99
CA ILE A 133 18.01 41.72 -11.13
C ILE A 133 18.26 42.26 -12.55
N ALA A 134 17.85 41.53 -13.58
CA ALA A 134 18.04 41.94 -14.97
C ALA A 134 17.33 43.25 -15.29
N ILE A 135 16.08 43.42 -14.82
CA ILE A 135 15.33 44.67 -14.99
C ILE A 135 16.00 45.81 -14.22
N ALA A 136 16.48 45.57 -13.00
CA ALA A 136 17.20 46.57 -12.22
C ALA A 136 18.47 47.06 -12.94
N VAL A 137 19.30 46.13 -13.42
CA VAL A 137 20.54 46.44 -14.15
C VAL A 137 20.23 47.16 -15.47
N ALA A 138 19.24 46.68 -16.24
CA ALA A 138 18.82 47.32 -17.48
C ALA A 138 18.29 48.75 -17.24
N GLY A 139 17.51 48.95 -16.18
CA GLY A 139 17.02 50.27 -15.78
C GLY A 139 18.16 51.24 -15.44
N ILE A 140 19.12 50.80 -14.63
CA ILE A 140 20.30 51.61 -14.27
C ILE A 140 21.15 51.92 -15.52
N ALA A 141 21.39 50.93 -16.38
CA ALA A 141 22.15 51.12 -17.61
C ALA A 141 21.45 52.11 -18.57
N CYS A 142 20.11 52.08 -18.66
CA CYS A 142 19.34 53.04 -19.45
C CYS A 142 19.45 54.46 -18.90
N ILE A 143 19.43 54.64 -17.57
CA ILE A 143 19.61 55.96 -16.93
C ILE A 143 21.01 56.51 -17.24
N ILE A 144 22.06 55.70 -17.08
CA ILE A 144 23.44 56.10 -17.38
C ILE A 144 23.62 56.39 -18.88
N GLY A 145 23.11 55.52 -19.75
CA GLY A 145 23.15 55.72 -21.20
C GLY A 145 22.42 56.98 -21.64
N GLY A 146 21.24 57.26 -21.08
CA GLY A 146 20.50 58.50 -21.32
C GLY A 146 21.27 59.74 -20.88
N LEU A 147 21.99 59.68 -19.77
CA LEU A 147 22.82 60.80 -19.27
C LEU A 147 24.04 61.07 -20.16
N LEU A 148 24.62 60.04 -20.78
CA LEU A 148 25.73 60.16 -21.73
C LEU A 148 25.30 60.74 -23.09
N ILE A 149 24.05 60.52 -23.50
CA ILE A 149 23.48 60.98 -24.79
C ILE A 149 22.80 62.36 -24.66
N SER A 150 22.77 62.91 -23.43
CA SER A 150 22.17 64.18 -23.00
C SER A 150 22.35 65.40 -23.92
N PRO A 151 23.47 65.60 -24.65
CA PRO A 151 23.61 66.81 -25.47
C PRO A 151 22.81 66.80 -26.81
N THR A 152 22.11 65.71 -27.16
CA THR A 152 21.49 65.58 -28.51
C THR A 152 20.03 66.07 -28.62
N SER A 153 19.17 65.87 -27.63
CA SER A 153 17.76 66.33 -27.63
C SER A 153 17.03 66.08 -26.31
N ILE A 154 16.19 67.03 -25.89
CA ILE A 154 15.29 66.91 -24.72
C ILE A 154 14.31 65.74 -24.86
N ALA A 155 13.89 65.41 -26.09
CA ALA A 155 13.01 64.28 -26.36
C ALA A 155 13.65 62.94 -25.95
N THR A 156 14.96 62.80 -26.16
CA THR A 156 15.72 61.60 -25.80
C THR A 156 15.78 61.42 -24.29
N CYS A 157 15.93 62.51 -23.52
CA CYS A 157 15.91 62.48 -22.05
C CYS A 157 14.55 62.00 -21.50
N VAL A 158 13.44 62.52 -22.04
CA VAL A 158 12.09 62.09 -21.64
C VAL A 158 11.84 60.62 -21.99
N PHE A 159 12.34 60.16 -23.14
CA PHE A 159 12.18 58.77 -23.58
C PHE A 159 12.93 57.79 -22.67
N PHE A 160 14.19 58.06 -22.31
CA PHE A 160 14.96 57.21 -21.40
C PHE A 160 14.40 57.20 -19.97
N ILE A 161 13.93 58.34 -19.47
CA ILE A 161 13.21 58.43 -18.18
C ILE A 161 11.93 57.60 -18.22
N GLY A 162 11.18 57.67 -19.33
CA GLY A 162 9.97 56.86 -19.54
C GLY A 162 10.26 55.35 -19.53
N ILE A 163 11.35 54.92 -20.17
CA ILE A 163 11.80 53.52 -20.13
C ILE A 163 12.15 53.11 -18.70
N GLY A 164 12.92 53.92 -17.97
CA GLY A 164 13.25 53.65 -16.55
C GLY A 164 12.01 53.53 -15.66
N LEU A 165 11.02 54.40 -15.84
CA LEU A 165 9.77 54.36 -15.07
C LEU A 165 8.92 53.13 -15.45
N SER A 166 8.85 52.79 -16.73
CA SER A 166 8.14 51.59 -17.20
C SER A 166 8.79 50.30 -16.68
N ALA A 167 10.12 50.25 -16.59
CA ALA A 167 10.85 49.13 -16.00
C ALA A 167 10.52 48.93 -14.50
N ILE A 168 10.41 50.02 -13.73
CA ILE A 168 9.96 49.97 -12.33
C ILE A 168 8.52 49.48 -12.25
N GLY A 169 7.65 49.95 -13.15
CA GLY A 169 6.26 49.49 -13.24
C GLY A 169 6.16 47.97 -13.51
N ILE A 170 6.95 47.45 -14.46
CA ILE A 170 7.01 46.02 -14.76
C ILE A 170 7.55 45.24 -13.56
N MET A 171 8.60 45.73 -12.89
CA MET A 171 9.14 45.09 -11.69
C MET A 171 8.10 44.94 -10.58
N LEU A 172 7.26 45.96 -10.38
CA LEU A 172 6.19 45.94 -9.37
C LEU A 172 5.09 44.92 -9.70
N VAL A 173 4.88 44.58 -10.98
CA VAL A 173 3.93 43.54 -11.41
C VAL A 173 4.55 42.14 -11.38
N VAL A 174 5.83 42.00 -11.76
CA VAL A 174 6.52 40.70 -11.82
C VAL A 174 6.68 40.08 -10.43
N ALA A 175 6.98 40.88 -9.40
CA ALA A 175 7.15 40.39 -8.03
C ALA A 175 5.89 39.70 -7.45
N PRO A 176 4.69 40.33 -7.44
CA PRO A 176 3.48 39.66 -6.97
C PRO A 176 3.03 38.53 -7.91
N LEU A 177 3.30 38.61 -9.22
CA LEU A 177 2.97 37.55 -10.17
C LEU A 177 3.78 36.27 -9.89
N GLY A 178 5.08 36.40 -9.61
CA GLY A 178 5.92 35.27 -9.19
C GLY A 178 5.44 34.63 -7.89
N TYR A 179 5.06 35.44 -6.89
CA TYR A 179 4.48 34.95 -5.64
C TYR A 179 3.14 34.23 -5.86
N LEU A 180 2.29 34.75 -6.76
CA LEU A 180 0.99 34.17 -7.08
C LEU A 180 1.17 32.80 -7.75
N ILE A 181 2.11 32.67 -8.68
CA ILE A 181 2.45 31.40 -9.33
C ILE A 181 2.94 30.36 -8.30
N ILE A 182 3.81 30.75 -7.36
CA ILE A 182 4.28 29.87 -6.29
C ILE A 182 3.12 29.41 -5.40
N LYS A 183 2.23 30.35 -5.01
CA LYS A 183 1.05 30.03 -4.20
C LYS A 183 0.12 29.07 -4.92
N VAL A 184 -0.15 29.30 -6.21
CA VAL A 184 -0.99 28.42 -7.03
C VAL A 184 -0.37 27.03 -7.18
N LEU A 185 0.95 26.93 -7.36
CA LEU A 185 1.65 25.63 -7.41
C LEU A 185 1.50 24.86 -6.09
N LEU A 186 1.66 25.54 -4.95
CA LEU A 186 1.45 24.95 -3.61
C LEU A 186 0.01 24.50 -3.40
N GLU A 187 -0.97 25.32 -3.78
CA GLU A 187 -2.39 24.97 -3.70
C GLU A 187 -2.75 23.82 -4.64
N MET A 188 -2.20 23.78 -5.85
CA MET A 188 -2.36 22.66 -6.78
C MET A 188 -1.81 21.36 -6.18
N ALA A 189 -0.63 21.39 -5.58
CA ALA A 189 -0.07 20.20 -4.92
C ALA A 189 -0.91 19.77 -3.70
N ALA A 190 -1.36 20.72 -2.89
CA ALA A 190 -2.22 20.44 -1.73
C ALA A 190 -3.59 19.87 -2.15
N ASN A 191 -4.21 20.44 -3.18
CA ASN A 191 -5.47 19.94 -3.74
C ASN A 191 -5.30 18.59 -4.43
N PHE A 192 -4.21 18.38 -5.15
CA PHE A 192 -3.92 17.09 -5.77
C PHE A 192 -3.75 16.01 -4.70
N THR A 193 -3.04 16.31 -3.61
CA THR A 193 -2.89 15.40 -2.47
C THR A 193 -4.22 15.11 -1.79
N ARG A 194 -5.06 16.13 -1.57
CA ARG A 194 -6.42 15.95 -1.01
C ARG A 194 -7.32 15.14 -1.93
N TRP A 195 -7.29 15.39 -3.23
CA TRP A 195 -8.06 14.66 -4.23
C TRP A 195 -7.63 13.19 -4.31
N LEU A 196 -6.33 12.93 -4.30
CA LEU A 196 -5.78 11.58 -4.31
C LEU A 196 -6.18 10.84 -3.03
N TYR A 197 -6.03 11.49 -1.86
CA TYR A 197 -6.45 10.94 -0.59
C TYR A 197 -7.95 10.59 -0.61
N GLN A 198 -8.82 11.54 -0.95
CA GLN A 198 -10.28 11.33 -0.99
C GLN A 198 -10.72 10.25 -1.99
N ARG A 199 -9.97 10.08 -3.09
CA ARG A 199 -10.29 9.07 -4.10
C ARG A 199 -9.97 7.64 -3.64
N PHE A 200 -8.97 7.48 -2.77
CA PHE A 200 -8.60 6.18 -2.20
C PHE A 200 -9.14 5.96 -0.77
N SER A 201 -9.57 7.01 -0.08
CA SER A 201 -9.97 6.99 1.33
C SER A 201 -11.48 7.09 1.57
N LYS A 202 -12.33 6.66 0.63
CA LYS A 202 -13.76 6.43 0.93
C LYS A 202 -13.97 4.96 1.35
N PRO A 203 -14.07 4.64 2.66
CA PRO A 203 -14.68 3.39 3.07
C PRO A 203 -16.15 3.41 2.60
N ARG A 204 -16.62 2.28 2.10
CA ARG A 204 -18.03 2.04 1.80
C ARG A 204 -18.88 2.45 2.99
N GLN A 205 -19.83 3.35 2.77
CA GLN A 205 -20.85 3.75 3.73
C GLN A 205 -21.55 2.49 4.25
N GLN A 206 -21.51 2.27 5.57
CA GLN A 206 -22.34 1.26 6.23
C GLN A 206 -23.80 1.72 6.20
N PRO A 207 -24.77 0.84 5.91
CA PRO A 207 -26.18 1.17 6.02
C PRO A 207 -26.53 1.39 7.49
N LYS A 208 -27.28 2.47 7.76
CA LYS A 208 -27.94 2.68 9.06
C LYS A 208 -29.02 1.61 9.18
N GLU A 209 -28.92 0.76 10.20
CA GLU A 209 -30.07 -0.02 10.67
C GLU A 209 -30.91 0.90 11.55
N ASP A 210 -32.20 0.96 11.21
CA ASP A 210 -33.29 1.68 11.89
C ASP A 210 -33.70 0.98 13.19
#